data_AF-A0A1V6KBH2-F1
#
_entry.id   AF-A0A1V6KBH2-F1
#
_cell.length_a   1.000
_cell.length_b   1.000
_cell.length_c   1.000
_cell.angle_alpha   90.00
_cell.angle_beta   90.00
_cell.angle_gamma   90.00
#
_symmetry.space_group_name_H-M   'P 1'
#
loop_
_entity.id
_entity.type
_entity.pdbx_description
1 polymer ?
#
loop_
_entity_poly.entity_id
_entity_poly.type
_entity_poly.pdbx_seq_one_letter_code
_entity_poly.pdbx_strand_id
1 'polypeptide(L)'
;MRADIVYAWPSAEIAVMGPDGAVEVIFRKEAMAAENPKAVLQAREKEYREKFANPFIAAERGYIDDIIEPSETRFRLIRALEMLANKKDSIPPRKHGNIPL
;
A
#
# COMPACT_ATOMS: atom_id res chain seq x y z
N MET A 1 0.22 -10.14 9.15
CA MET A 1 1.61 -9.68 9.33
C MET A 1 1.63 -8.65 10.46
N ARG A 2 2.72 -8.55 11.22
CA ARG A 2 2.94 -7.57 12.29
C ARG A 2 4.26 -6.84 12.02
N ALA A 3 4.24 -5.87 11.12
CA ALA A 3 5.38 -4.98 10.96
C ALA A 3 5.45 -4.05 12.19
N ASP A 4 6.66 -3.74 12.64
CA ASP A 4 6.89 -2.81 13.75
C ASP A 4 6.89 -1.36 13.30
N ILE A 5 7.53 -1.11 12.15
CA ILE A 5 7.59 0.19 11.49
C ILE A 5 7.44 -0.06 9.99
N VAL A 6 6.63 0.76 9.34
CA VAL A 6 6.35 0.76 7.90
C VAL A 6 6.67 2.14 7.35
N TYR A 7 7.61 2.19 6.39
CA TYR A 7 7.92 3.39 5.64
C TYR A 7 7.47 3.25 4.19
N ALA A 8 7.10 4.36 3.57
CA ALA A 8 6.90 4.43 2.13
C ALA A 8 7.71 5.57 1.53
N TRP A 9 8.10 5.42 0.26
CA TRP A 9 8.62 6.53 -0.53
C TRP A 9 7.47 7.33 -1.16
N PRO A 10 7.70 8.58 -1.57
CA PRO A 10 6.72 9.36 -2.32
C PRO A 10 6.22 8.66 -3.59
N SER A 11 7.06 7.82 -4.19
CA SER A 11 6.73 7.04 -5.40
C SER A 11 6.01 5.72 -5.12
N ALA A 12 5.69 5.40 -3.87
CA ALA A 12 5.05 4.13 -3.53
C ALA A 12 3.58 4.12 -3.97
N GLU A 13 3.18 3.09 -4.70
CA GLU A 13 1.81 2.89 -5.15
C GLU A 13 1.15 1.82 -4.26
N ILE A 14 0.20 2.24 -3.42
CA ILE A 14 -0.46 1.35 -2.46
C ILE A 14 -1.96 1.30 -2.78
N ALA A 15 -2.39 0.16 -3.30
CA ALA A 15 -3.77 -0.08 -3.68
C ALA A 15 -4.17 -1.55 -3.44
N VAL A 16 -5.48 -1.80 -3.37
CA VAL A 16 -6.04 -3.17 -3.21
C VAL A 16 -5.73 -4.04 -4.43
N MET A 17 -5.71 -3.44 -5.61
CA MET A 17 -5.40 -4.07 -6.89
C MET A 17 -4.81 -3.00 -7.83
N GLY A 18 -4.30 -3.42 -8.99
CA GLY A 18 -3.80 -2.49 -10.00
C GLY A 18 -4.88 -1.48 -10.44
N PRO A 19 -4.55 -0.20 -10.69
CA PRO A 19 -5.51 0.83 -11.08
C PRO A 19 -6.39 0.42 -12.27
N ASP A 20 -5.81 -0.17 -13.30
CA ASP A 20 -6.48 -0.58 -14.53
C ASP A 20 -7.63 -1.56 -14.23
N GLY A 21 -7.35 -2.59 -13.43
CA GLY A 21 -8.36 -3.57 -13.02
C GLY A 21 -9.42 -2.97 -12.09
N ALA A 22 -9.03 -2.02 -11.24
CA ALA A 22 -9.98 -1.33 -10.37
C ALA A 22 -10.97 -0.49 -11.18
N VAL A 23 -10.48 0.28 -12.17
CA VAL A 23 -11.34 1.18 -12.95
C VAL A 23 -12.27 0.42 -13.90
N GLU A 24 -11.84 -0.71 -14.45
CA GLU A 24 -12.70 -1.57 -15.26
C GLU A 24 -13.91 -2.09 -14.48
N VAL A 25 -13.73 -2.38 -13.19
CA VAL A 25 -14.82 -2.86 -12.33
C VAL A 25 -15.69 -1.69 -11.83
N ILE A 26 -15.07 -0.63 -11.32
CA ILE A 26 -15.78 0.51 -10.71
C ILE A 26 -16.55 1.31 -11.75
N PHE A 27 -15.92 1.61 -12.89
CA PHE A 27 -16.48 2.46 -13.94
C PHE A 27 -17.07 1.66 -15.11
N ARG A 28 -17.32 0.35 -14.93
CA ARG A 28 -17.87 -0.54 -15.96
C ARG A 28 -19.09 0.04 -16.67
N LYS A 29 -20.05 0.57 -15.90
CA LYS A 29 -21.30 1.14 -16.44
C LYS A 29 -21.06 2.41 -17.25
N GLU A 30 -20.15 3.26 -16.78
CA GLU A 30 -19.78 4.52 -17.47
C GLU A 30 -19.06 4.22 -18.77
N ALA A 31 -18.10 3.27 -18.75
CA ALA A 31 -17.41 2.82 -19.94
C ALA A 31 -18.37 2.21 -20.97
N MET A 32 -19.36 1.41 -20.55
CA MET A 32 -20.37 0.83 -21.44
C MET A 32 -21.32 1.86 -22.07
N ALA A 33 -21.56 2.98 -21.40
CA ALA A 33 -22.43 4.05 -21.90
C ALA A 33 -21.70 5.06 -22.79
N ALA A 34 -20.37 5.00 -22.86
CA ALA A 34 -19.54 5.94 -23.60
C ALA A 34 -19.31 5.50 -25.04
N GLU A 35 -19.21 6.46 -25.95
CA GLU A 35 -18.85 6.22 -27.36
C GLU A 35 -17.43 5.66 -27.51
N ASN A 36 -16.52 6.05 -26.60
CA ASN A 36 -15.16 5.52 -26.52
C ASN A 36 -14.85 5.03 -25.10
N PRO A 37 -15.20 3.76 -24.78
CA PRO A 37 -14.96 3.16 -23.47
C PRO A 37 -13.50 3.22 -23.04
N LYS A 38 -12.56 3.05 -24.00
CA LYS A 38 -11.13 3.03 -23.72
C LYS A 38 -10.61 4.40 -23.26
N ALA A 39 -11.07 5.47 -23.89
CA ALA A 39 -10.70 6.83 -23.49
C ALA A 39 -11.23 7.18 -22.08
N VAL A 40 -12.46 6.77 -21.76
CA VAL A 40 -13.04 6.97 -20.41
C VAL A 40 -12.24 6.20 -19.37
N LEU A 41 -11.94 4.93 -19.61
CA LEU A 41 -11.17 4.11 -18.66
C LEU A 41 -9.76 4.67 -18.43
N GLN A 42 -9.05 5.12 -19.48
CA GLN A 42 -7.74 5.76 -19.33
C GLN A 42 -7.78 7.06 -18.50
N ALA A 43 -8.81 7.89 -18.71
CA ALA A 43 -8.99 9.10 -17.91
C ALA A 43 -9.27 8.75 -16.44
N ARG A 44 -10.12 7.75 -16.18
CA ARG A 44 -10.44 7.27 -14.84
C ARG A 44 -9.26 6.58 -14.16
N GLU A 45 -8.44 5.85 -14.90
CA GLU A 45 -7.23 5.20 -14.38
C GLU A 45 -6.26 6.25 -13.82
N LYS A 46 -6.02 7.32 -14.59
CA LYS A 46 -5.18 8.43 -14.14
C LYS A 46 -5.73 9.10 -12.88
N GLU A 47 -7.04 9.40 -12.88
CA GLU A 47 -7.71 9.97 -11.70
C GLU A 47 -7.62 9.02 -10.49
N TYR A 48 -7.79 7.72 -10.72
CA TYR A 48 -7.73 6.71 -9.67
C TYR A 48 -6.32 6.59 -9.10
N ARG A 49 -5.29 6.62 -9.94
CA ARG A 49 -3.90 6.58 -9.49
C ARG A 49 -3.54 7.81 -8.65
N GLU A 50 -3.93 9.00 -9.11
CA GLU A 50 -3.70 10.24 -8.37
C GLU A 50 -4.43 10.25 -7.02
N LYS A 51 -5.69 9.81 -7.00
CA LYS A 51 -6.54 9.90 -5.79
C LYS A 51 -6.41 8.74 -4.83
N PHE A 52 -6.11 7.53 -5.30
CA PHE A 52 -6.21 6.29 -4.53
C PHE A 52 -4.92 5.49 -4.48
N ALA A 53 -4.08 5.56 -5.51
CA ALA A 53 -2.86 4.76 -5.60
C ALA A 53 -1.62 5.59 -5.23
N ASN A 54 -1.68 6.21 -4.05
CA ASN A 54 -0.61 7.03 -3.50
C ASN A 54 -0.37 6.66 -2.01
N PRO A 55 0.80 6.96 -1.45
CA PRO A 55 1.15 6.51 -0.10
C PRO A 55 0.42 7.32 0.99
N PHE A 56 -0.08 8.51 0.67
CA PHE A 56 -0.69 9.43 1.63
C PHE A 56 -1.97 8.87 2.24
N ILE A 57 -2.81 8.18 1.47
CA ILE A 57 -4.05 7.58 1.99
C ILE A 57 -3.76 6.47 3.00
N ALA A 58 -2.72 5.68 2.73
CA ALA A 58 -2.31 4.62 3.63
C ALA A 58 -1.67 5.19 4.90
N ALA A 59 -0.94 6.31 4.79
CA ALA A 59 -0.43 7.06 5.94
C ALA A 59 -1.56 7.70 6.78
N GLU A 60 -2.59 8.29 6.16
CA GLU A 60 -3.77 8.84 6.86
C GLU A 60 -4.50 7.79 7.71
N ARG A 61 -4.47 6.53 7.28
CA ARG A 61 -5.07 5.39 8.00
C ARG A 61 -4.15 4.78 9.05
N GLY A 62 -2.93 5.26 9.19
CA GLY A 62 -1.92 4.70 10.09
C GLY A 62 -1.42 3.31 9.67
N TYR A 63 -1.54 2.95 8.39
CA TYR A 63 -0.91 1.72 7.87
C TYR A 63 0.58 1.92 7.60
N ILE A 64 1.01 3.16 7.46
CA ILE A 64 2.38 3.59 7.24
C ILE A 64 2.70 4.60 8.32
N ASP A 65 3.86 4.45 8.96
CA ASP A 65 4.31 5.33 10.02
C ASP A 65 4.87 6.66 9.48
N ASP A 66 5.56 6.63 8.33
CA ASP A 66 6.10 7.85 7.71
C ASP A 66 6.32 7.69 6.19
N ILE A 67 6.24 8.80 5.47
CA ILE A 67 6.62 8.91 4.05
C ILE A 67 7.98 9.61 3.99
N ILE A 68 9.01 8.89 3.56
CA ILE A 68 10.40 9.33 3.65
C ILE A 68 11.03 9.51 2.27
N GLU A 69 11.96 10.45 2.15
CA GLU A 69 12.78 10.56 0.94
C GLU A 69 13.64 9.30 0.75
N PRO A 70 13.83 8.80 -0.50
CA PRO A 70 14.61 7.58 -0.74
C PRO A 70 16.03 7.62 -0.16
N SER A 71 16.65 8.80 -0.15
CA SER A 71 17.99 9.03 0.43
C SER A 71 18.04 8.85 1.96
N GLU A 72 16.92 9.06 2.66
CA GLU A 72 16.84 8.92 4.12
C GLU A 72 16.66 7.47 4.58
N THR A 73 16.34 6.55 3.66
CA THR A 73 16.00 5.15 3.97
C THR A 73 17.01 4.51 4.93
N ARG A 74 18.32 4.64 4.66
CA ARG A 74 19.36 4.04 5.51
C ARG A 74 19.32 4.58 6.94
N PHE A 75 19.20 5.90 7.09
CA PHE A 75 19.17 6.56 8.39
C PHE A 75 17.93 6.13 9.18
N ARG A 76 16.76 6.12 8.54
CA ARG A 76 15.49 5.71 9.14
C ARG A 76 15.49 4.26 9.59
N LEU A 77 16.08 3.36 8.79
CA LEU A 77 16.23 1.95 9.14
C LEU A 77 17.16 1.74 10.35
N ILE A 78 18.30 2.42 10.40
CA ILE A 78 19.23 2.31 11.55
C ILE A 78 18.51 2.70 12.84
N ARG A 79 17.81 3.85 12.85
CA ARG A 79 17.05 4.31 14.02
C ARG A 79 15.94 3.36 14.45
N ALA A 80 15.17 2.85 13.49
CA ALA A 80 14.13 1.86 13.73
C ALA A 80 14.70 0.60 14.41
N LEU A 81 15.81 0.08 13.90
CA LEU A 81 16.46 -1.11 14.44
C LEU A 81 17.09 -0.87 15.82
N GLU A 82 17.71 0.29 16.05
CA GLU A 82 18.21 0.70 17.38
C GLU A 82 17.09 0.71 18.41
N MET A 83 15.94 1.31 18.08
CA MET A 83 14.76 1.35 18.95
C MET A 83 14.21 -0.06 19.23
N LEU A 84 14.19 -0.93 18.21
CA LEU A 84 13.62 -2.27 18.29
C LEU A 84 14.59 -3.32 18.84
N ALA A 85 15.84 -2.96 19.14
CA ALA A 85 16.90 -3.90 19.54
C ALA A 85 16.55 -4.79 20.73
N ASN A 86 15.70 -4.30 21.65
CA ASN A 86 15.29 -5.02 22.85
C ASN A 86 13.82 -5.48 22.81
N LYS A 87 13.17 -5.44 21.64
CA LYS A 87 11.78 -5.88 21.49
C LYS A 87 11.66 -7.37 21.84
N LYS A 88 10.69 -7.70 22.69
CA LYS A 88 10.27 -9.08 22.98
C LYS A 88 8.80 -9.23 22.63
N ASP A 89 8.45 -10.26 21.86
CA ASP A 89 7.07 -10.63 21.53
C ASP A 89 6.87 -12.11 21.88
N SER A 90 5.63 -12.49 22.19
CA SER A 90 5.29 -13.88 22.51
C SER A 90 4.10 -14.33 21.67
N ILE A 91 4.11 -15.62 21.34
CA ILE A 91 3.02 -16.28 20.63
C ILE A 91 2.29 -17.22 21.60
N PRO A 92 0.98 -17.49 21.39
CA PRO A 92 0.24 -18.44 22.23
C PRO A 92 0.94 -19.81 22.31
N PRO A 93 0.93 -20.47 23.49
CA PRO A 93 1.61 -21.76 23.68
C PRO A 93 0.96 -22.85 22.83
N ARG A 94 1.78 -23.59 22.09
CA ARG A 94 1.37 -24.69 21.20
C ARG A 94 2.55 -25.63 20.94
N LYS A 95 2.29 -26.87 20.53
CA LYS A 95 3.34 -27.83 20.14
C LYS A 95 4.12 -27.35 18.92
N HIS A 96 3.40 -26.92 17.89
CA HIS A 96 3.92 -26.30 16.67
C HIS A 96 2.77 -25.57 15.93
N GLY A 97 3.10 -24.85 14.85
CA GLY A 97 2.10 -24.29 13.94
C GLY A 97 1.57 -25.31 12.94
N ASN A 98 0.58 -24.91 12.13
CA ASN A 98 0.09 -25.69 10.99
C ASN A 98 0.15 -24.79 9.74
N ILE A 99 1.36 -24.68 9.17
CA ILE A 99 1.55 -23.91 7.94
C ILE A 99 0.88 -24.65 6.77
N PRO A 100 0.25 -23.95 5.80
CA PRO A 100 -0.23 -24.59 4.58
C PRO A 100 0.92 -25.35 3.89
N LEU A 101 0.66 -26.60 3.49
CA LEU A 101 1.58 -27.47 2.74
C LEU A 101 1.22 -27.50 1.25
#